data_AF-A0A1H2EMZ6-F1
#
_entry.id   AF-A0A1H2EMZ6-F1
#
_cell.length_a   1.000
_cell.length_b   1.000
_cell.length_c   1.000
_cell.angle_alpha   90.00
_cell.angle_beta   90.00
_cell.angle_gamma   90.00
#
_symmetry.space_group_name_H-M   'P 1'
#
loop_
_entity.id
_entity.type
_entity.pdbx_description
1 polymer ?
#
loop_
_entity_poly.entity_id
_entity_poly.type
_entity_poly.pdbx_seq_one_letter_code
_entity_poly.pdbx_strand_id
1 'polypeptide(L)'
;MDKLKNIIDKGITENYLYSNINDIRQNLSDYGVNLVDNRKRQNKMIKQLKFKLRSTINKEKYDNLLLKATESFQEAINKGLEKPIAYLNNLIRENQLVVQYNKLDKLSPDEIKEIIKDQNLIEIIELLENEQ
;
A
#
# COMPACT_ATOMS: atom_id res chain seq x y z
N MET A 1 21.20 42.29 34.32
CA MET A 1 20.16 41.25 34.45
C MET A 1 19.96 40.50 33.14
N ASP A 2 19.73 41.16 32.01
CA ASP A 2 19.46 40.48 30.72
C ASP A 2 20.58 39.56 30.22
N LYS A 3 21.85 39.94 30.41
CA LYS A 3 22.99 39.07 30.05
C LYS A 3 23.00 37.76 30.85
N LEU A 4 22.68 37.83 32.15
CA LEU A 4 22.65 36.66 33.02
C LEU A 4 21.50 35.72 32.63
N LYS A 5 20.32 36.29 32.35
CA LYS A 5 19.16 35.54 31.88
C LYS A 5 19.44 34.82 30.55
N ASN A 6 20.03 35.50 29.58
CA ASN A 6 20.40 34.89 28.29
C ASN A 6 21.44 33.77 28.43
N ILE A 7 22.40 33.90 29.36
CA ILE A 7 23.39 32.85 29.64
C ILE A 7 22.71 31.63 30.27
N ILE A 8 21.77 31.84 31.19
CA ILE A 8 21.01 30.76 31.82
C ILE A 8 20.11 30.06 30.80
N ASP A 9 19.34 30.80 30.01
CA ASP A 9 18.44 30.25 28.98
C ASP A 9 19.24 29.46 27.93
N LYS A 10 20.42 29.97 27.52
CA LYS A 10 21.32 29.27 26.61
C LYS A 10 21.89 27.99 27.24
N GLY A 11 22.36 28.05 28.49
CA GLY A 11 22.87 26.88 29.21
C GLY A 11 21.83 25.78 29.43
N ILE A 12 20.58 26.17 29.72
CA ILE A 12 19.45 25.24 29.83
C ILE A 12 19.16 24.61 28.46
N THR A 13 19.12 25.41 27.40
CA THR A 13 18.86 24.94 26.03
C THR A 13 19.96 24.00 25.55
N GLU A 14 21.23 24.34 25.77
CA GLU A 14 22.38 23.49 25.45
C GLU A 14 22.37 22.20 26.28
N ASN A 15 21.99 22.27 27.56
CA ASN A 15 21.80 21.06 28.37
C ASN A 15 20.74 20.15 27.76
N TYR A 16 19.56 20.65 27.38
CA TYR A 16 18.54 19.81 26.76
C TYR A 16 18.91 19.29 25.36
N LEU A 17 19.74 20.02 24.61
CA LEU A 17 20.19 19.62 23.27
C LEU A 17 21.33 18.59 23.29
N TYR A 18 22.21 18.65 24.29
CA TYR A 18 23.43 17.84 24.35
C TYR A 18 23.47 16.85 25.54
N SER A 19 22.52 16.90 26.47
CA SER A 19 22.43 15.93 27.58
C SER A 19 22.07 14.53 27.08
N ASN A 20 22.48 13.54 27.87
CA ASN A 20 22.13 12.16 27.65
C ASN A 20 20.60 12.00 27.67
N ILE A 21 20.06 11.25 26.71
CA ILE A 21 18.63 10.99 26.61
C ILE A 21 18.03 10.33 27.86
N ASN A 22 18.85 9.64 28.66
CA ASN A 22 18.42 9.08 29.93
C ASN A 22 18.20 10.15 31.00
N ASP A 23 19.05 11.19 31.05
CA ASP A 23 18.89 12.31 31.98
C ASP A 23 17.66 13.14 31.63
N ILE A 24 17.42 13.36 30.33
CA ILE A 24 16.20 14.03 29.84
C ILE A 24 14.95 13.23 30.23
N ARG A 25 14.99 11.90 30.10
CA ARG A 25 13.87 11.03 30.52
C ARG A 25 13.66 11.11 32.03
N GLN A 26 14.72 11.01 32.82
CA GLN A 26 14.60 11.11 34.28
C GLN A 26 13.96 12.43 34.69
N ASN A 27 14.47 13.56 34.16
CA ASN A 27 13.89 14.88 34.39
C ASN A 27 12.40 14.93 34.03
N LEU A 28 12.01 14.45 32.84
CA LEU A 28 10.59 14.43 32.44
C LEU A 28 9.74 13.59 33.41
N SER A 29 10.25 12.44 33.86
CA SER A 29 9.57 11.61 34.85
C SER A 29 9.42 12.34 36.19
N ASP A 30 10.45 13.05 36.62
CA ASP A 30 10.44 13.84 37.86
C ASP A 30 9.45 15.01 37.78
N TYR A 31 9.22 15.58 36.60
CA TYR A 31 8.14 16.53 36.31
C TYR A 31 6.74 15.88 36.16
N GLY A 32 6.60 14.58 36.47
CA GLY A 32 5.33 13.86 36.48
C GLY A 32 4.90 13.27 35.13
N VAL A 33 5.78 13.27 34.12
CA VAL A 33 5.46 12.65 32.82
C VAL A 33 5.52 11.13 32.94
N ASN A 34 4.40 10.46 32.68
CA ASN A 34 4.37 9.00 32.58
C ASN A 34 5.00 8.54 31.26
N LEU A 35 6.31 8.24 31.31
CA LEU A 35 7.08 7.80 30.15
C LEU A 35 6.68 6.41 29.64
N VAL A 36 6.17 5.55 30.52
CA VAL A 36 5.71 4.19 30.15
C VAL A 36 4.50 4.29 29.24
N ASP A 37 3.49 5.07 29.64
CA ASP A 37 2.28 5.28 28.83
C ASP A 37 2.58 6.06 27.56
N ASN A 38 3.48 7.05 27.61
CA ASN A 38 3.96 7.75 26.42
C ASN A 38 4.62 6.79 25.42
N ARG A 39 5.52 5.93 25.88
CA ARG A 39 6.16 4.91 25.03
C ARG A 39 5.13 3.92 24.49
N LYS A 40 4.15 3.51 25.29
CA LYS A 40 3.05 2.63 24.84
C LYS A 40 2.23 3.27 23.73
N ARG A 41 1.89 4.56 23.85
CA ARG A 41 1.17 5.33 22.81
C ARG A 41 2.00 5.44 21.52
N GLN A 42 3.28 5.81 21.64
CA GLN A 42 4.20 5.91 20.50
C GLN A 42 4.33 4.55 19.78
N ASN A 43 4.54 3.46 20.52
CA ASN A 43 4.63 2.12 19.95
C ASN A 43 3.36 1.70 19.21
N LYS A 44 2.18 2.02 19.77
CA LYS A 44 0.89 1.77 19.11
C LYS A 44 0.78 2.55 17.80
N MET A 45 1.15 3.83 17.79
CA MET A 45 1.14 4.66 16.59
C MET A 45 2.11 4.12 15.53
N ILE A 46 3.34 3.78 15.91
CA ILE A 46 4.33 3.18 15.00
C ILE A 46 3.79 1.89 14.38
N LYS A 47 3.15 1.02 15.18
CA LYS A 47 2.54 -0.22 14.67
C LYS A 47 1.45 0.06 13.65
N GLN A 48 0.57 1.04 13.92
CA GLN A 48 -0.47 1.45 12.98
C GLN A 48 0.10 2.03 11.69
N LEU A 49 1.13 2.88 11.78
CA LEU A 49 1.80 3.45 10.61
C LEU A 49 2.45 2.37 9.75
N LYS A 50 3.17 1.42 10.38
CA LYS A 50 3.76 0.27 9.67
C LYS A 50 2.70 -0.59 8.97
N PHE A 51 1.56 -0.83 9.62
CA PHE A 51 0.46 -1.56 9.02
C PHE A 51 -0.13 -0.82 7.82
N LYS A 52 -0.43 0.48 7.96
CA LYS A 52 -0.92 1.31 6.86
C LYS A 52 0.03 1.31 5.67
N LEU A 53 1.32 1.52 5.92
CA LEU A 53 2.35 1.53 4.88
C LEU A 53 2.39 0.19 4.13
N ARG A 54 2.38 -0.94 4.84
CA ARG A 54 2.33 -2.28 4.22
C ARG A 54 1.07 -2.48 3.40
N SER A 55 -0.09 -2.05 3.92
CA SER A 55 -1.36 -2.14 3.21
C SER A 55 -1.36 -1.31 1.92
N THR A 56 -0.80 -0.10 1.95
CA THR A 56 -0.65 0.76 0.77
C THR A 56 0.24 0.11 -0.27
N ILE A 57 1.44 -0.36 0.14
CA ILE A 57 2.37 -1.06 -0.77
C ILE A 57 1.71 -2.29 -1.40
N ASN A 58 0.98 -3.08 -0.60
CA ASN A 58 0.30 -4.26 -1.11
C ASN A 58 -0.82 -3.90 -2.10
N LYS A 59 -1.58 -2.84 -1.82
CA LYS A 59 -2.60 -2.33 -2.73
C LYS A 59 -1.99 -1.87 -4.04
N GLU A 60 -0.93 -1.07 -4.00
CA GLU A 60 -0.22 -0.60 -5.20
C GLU A 60 0.34 -1.77 -6.03
N LYS A 61 0.91 -2.78 -5.38
CA LYS A 61 1.38 -3.99 -6.06
C LYS A 61 0.24 -4.74 -6.75
N TYR A 62 -0.88 -4.91 -6.06
CA TYR A 62 -2.06 -5.55 -6.62
C TYR A 62 -2.64 -4.74 -7.79
N ASP A 63 -2.79 -3.42 -7.64
CA ASP A 63 -3.30 -2.54 -8.70
C ASP A 63 -2.40 -2.59 -9.95
N ASN A 64 -1.07 -2.66 -9.76
CA ASN A 64 -0.11 -2.82 -10.86
C ASN A 64 -0.22 -4.20 -11.55
N LEU A 65 -0.39 -5.28 -10.78
CA LEU A 65 -0.62 -6.61 -11.35
C LEU A 65 -1.92 -6.64 -12.15
N LEU A 66 -2.97 -6.01 -11.62
CA LEU A 66 -4.28 -5.95 -12.26
C LEU A 66 -4.21 -5.17 -13.57
N LEU A 67 -3.49 -4.05 -13.59
CA LEU A 67 -3.24 -3.27 -14.80
C LEU A 67 -2.51 -4.10 -15.85
N LYS A 68 -1.39 -4.75 -15.49
CA LYS A 68 -0.63 -5.60 -16.41
C LYS A 68 -1.47 -6.74 -16.99
N ALA A 69 -2.20 -7.45 -16.14
CA ALA A 69 -3.07 -8.53 -16.60
C ALA A 69 -4.17 -8.03 -17.56
N THR A 70 -4.74 -6.85 -17.28
CA THR A 70 -5.73 -6.20 -18.14
C THR A 70 -5.15 -5.86 -19.51
N GLU A 71 -3.97 -5.23 -19.53
CA GLU A 71 -3.25 -4.87 -20.76
C GLU A 71 -2.90 -6.11 -21.58
N SER A 72 -2.37 -7.15 -20.95
CA SER A 72 -2.04 -8.42 -21.62
C SER A 72 -3.27 -9.11 -22.21
N PHE A 73 -4.41 -9.11 -21.51
CA PHE A 73 -5.66 -9.63 -22.07
C PHE A 73 -6.15 -8.80 -23.26
N GLN A 74 -6.06 -7.48 -23.16
CA GLN A 74 -6.47 -6.60 -24.24
C GLN A 74 -5.60 -6.82 -25.49
N GLU A 75 -4.29 -6.99 -25.31
CA GLU A 75 -3.38 -7.35 -26.38
C GLU A 75 -3.72 -8.73 -26.98
N ALA A 76 -3.99 -9.72 -26.14
CA ALA A 76 -4.38 -11.07 -26.58
C ALA A 76 -5.69 -11.07 -27.39
N ILE A 77 -6.69 -10.29 -26.97
CA ILE A 77 -7.95 -10.10 -27.71
C ILE A 77 -7.67 -9.43 -29.06
N ASN A 78 -6.87 -8.37 -29.09
CA ASN A 78 -6.50 -7.68 -30.33
C ASN A 78 -5.74 -8.58 -31.31
N LYS A 79 -4.91 -9.49 -30.80
CA LYS A 79 -4.19 -10.51 -31.59
C LYS A 79 -5.06 -11.71 -31.98
N GLY A 80 -6.25 -11.85 -31.41
CA GLY A 80 -7.14 -12.99 -31.65
C GLY A 80 -6.67 -14.30 -31.04
N LEU A 81 -5.97 -14.27 -29.90
CA LEU A 81 -5.48 -15.48 -29.23
C LEU A 81 -6.64 -16.26 -28.58
N GLU A 82 -6.90 -17.48 -29.06
CA GLU A 82 -8.08 -18.25 -28.67
C GLU A 82 -8.10 -18.64 -27.19
N LYS A 83 -6.95 -19.05 -26.61
CA LYS A 83 -6.89 -19.53 -25.21
C LYS A 83 -7.16 -18.42 -24.18
N PRO A 84 -6.51 -17.24 -24.24
CA PRO A 84 -6.85 -16.09 -23.39
C PRO A 84 -8.33 -15.69 -23.48
N ILE A 85 -8.88 -15.69 -24.70
CA ILE A 85 -10.30 -15.38 -24.95
C ILE A 85 -11.21 -16.44 -24.32
N ALA A 86 -10.88 -17.73 -24.47
CA ALA A 86 -11.62 -18.83 -23.87
C ALA A 86 -11.59 -18.77 -22.33
N TYR A 87 -10.44 -18.40 -21.75
CA TYR A 87 -10.30 -18.23 -20.31
C TYR A 87 -11.21 -17.10 -19.77
N LEU A 88 -11.19 -15.92 -20.40
CA LEU A 88 -12.11 -14.83 -20.06
C LEU A 88 -13.58 -15.25 -20.19
N ASN A 89 -13.93 -16.00 -21.24
CA ASN A 89 -15.27 -16.52 -21.43
C ASN A 89 -15.73 -17.43 -20.28
N ASN A 90 -14.83 -18.28 -19.77
CA ASN A 90 -15.15 -19.14 -18.63
C ASN A 90 -15.38 -18.31 -17.36
N LEU A 91 -14.55 -17.30 -17.11
CA LEU A 91 -14.71 -16.39 -15.97
C LEU A 91 -16.03 -15.61 -16.00
N ILE A 92 -16.45 -15.12 -17.18
CA ILE A 92 -17.72 -14.41 -17.35
C ILE A 92 -18.90 -15.34 -17.04
N ARG A 93 -18.83 -16.60 -17.52
CA ARG A 93 -19.87 -17.62 -17.28
C ARG A 93 -19.96 -18.00 -15.82
N GLU A 94 -18.82 -18.19 -15.15
CA GLU A 94 -18.75 -18.60 -13.75
C GLU A 94 -19.22 -17.50 -12.80
N ASN A 95 -18.84 -16.24 -13.06
CA ASN A 95 -19.17 -15.12 -12.18
C ASN A 95 -20.57 -14.52 -12.42
N GLN A 96 -21.37 -15.08 -13.34
CA GLN A 96 -22.68 -14.55 -13.75
C GLN A 96 -22.67 -13.04 -13.99
N LEU A 97 -21.53 -12.50 -14.43
CA LEU A 97 -21.39 -11.08 -14.67
C LEU A 97 -22.34 -10.74 -15.80
N VAL A 98 -23.29 -9.83 -15.53
CA VAL A 98 -24.17 -9.25 -16.53
C VAL A 98 -23.34 -8.29 -17.38
N VAL A 99 -22.33 -8.82 -18.06
CA VAL A 99 -21.65 -8.14 -19.15
C VAL A 99 -22.68 -8.14 -20.25
N GLN A 100 -23.42 -7.03 -20.37
CA GLN A 100 -24.30 -6.83 -21.52
C GLN A 100 -23.47 -7.15 -22.76
N TYR A 101 -23.98 -8.06 -23.59
CA TYR A 101 -23.37 -8.70 -24.75
C TYR A 101 -22.76 -7.72 -25.78
N ASN A 102 -21.79 -6.90 -25.37
CA ASN A 102 -20.84 -6.29 -26.27
C ASN A 102 -19.99 -7.44 -26.78
N LYS A 103 -19.89 -7.56 -28.11
CA LYS A 103 -19.13 -8.61 -28.79
C LYS A 103 -17.78 -8.77 -28.09
N LEU A 104 -17.45 -9.99 -27.67
CA LEU A 104 -16.24 -10.38 -26.93
C LEU A 104 -14.96 -9.82 -27.56
N ASP A 105 -15.01 -9.63 -28.89
CA ASP A 105 -14.01 -8.99 -29.74
C ASP A 105 -13.74 -7.50 -29.41
N LYS A 106 -14.47 -6.91 -28.46
CA LYS A 106 -14.40 -5.50 -28.07
C LYS A 106 -14.64 -5.27 -26.56
N LEU A 107 -14.16 -6.16 -25.69
CA LEU A 107 -14.13 -5.86 -24.27
C LEU A 107 -13.23 -4.65 -23.99
N SER A 108 -13.77 -3.67 -23.29
CA SER A 108 -12.99 -2.52 -22.82
C SER A 108 -12.03 -2.93 -21.69
N PRO A 109 -10.94 -2.18 -21.44
CA PRO A 109 -10.03 -2.44 -20.33
C PRO A 109 -10.77 -2.50 -18.98
N ASP A 110 -11.75 -1.62 -18.78
CA ASP A 110 -12.51 -1.55 -17.53
C ASP A 110 -13.38 -2.81 -17.33
N GLU A 111 -13.99 -3.34 -18.40
CA GLU A 111 -14.76 -4.59 -18.34
C GLU A 111 -13.85 -5.78 -18.04
N ILE A 112 -12.68 -5.88 -18.71
CA ILE A 112 -11.69 -6.94 -18.45
C ILE A 112 -11.24 -6.88 -16.98
N LYS A 113 -10.93 -5.67 -16.50
CA LYS A 113 -10.49 -5.43 -15.13
C LYS A 113 -11.52 -5.91 -14.11
N GLU A 114 -12.80 -5.62 -14.33
CA GLU A 114 -13.89 -6.06 -13.46
C GLU A 114 -14.07 -7.59 -13.46
N ILE A 115 -13.79 -8.27 -14.57
CA ILE A 115 -13.85 -9.74 -14.67
C ILE A 115 -12.71 -10.40 -13.88
N ILE A 116 -11.49 -9.85 -13.96
CA ILE A 116 -10.29 -10.52 -13.46
C ILE A 116 -9.85 -10.07 -12.06
N LYS A 117 -10.41 -8.98 -11.51
CA LYS A 117 -9.98 -8.43 -10.21
C LYS A 117 -9.97 -9.48 -9.08
N ASP A 118 -10.96 -10.37 -9.03
CA ASP A 118 -11.08 -11.35 -7.94
C ASP A 118 -10.31 -12.65 -8.22
N GLN A 119 -9.53 -12.70 -9.31
CA GLN A 119 -8.78 -13.87 -9.74
C GLN A 119 -7.31 -13.81 -9.32
N ASN A 120 -6.60 -14.94 -9.45
CA ASN A 120 -5.16 -14.97 -9.24
C ASN A 120 -4.42 -14.31 -10.42
N LEU A 121 -4.12 -13.01 -10.25
CA LEU A 121 -3.47 -12.19 -11.27
C LEU A 121 -2.08 -12.70 -11.70
N ILE A 122 -1.37 -13.44 -10.83
CA ILE A 122 -0.05 -14.01 -11.16
C ILE A 122 -0.22 -15.15 -12.17
N GLU A 123 -1.11 -16.10 -11.89
CA GLU A 123 -1.40 -17.21 -12.80
C GLU A 123 -1.90 -16.72 -14.15
N ILE A 124 -2.72 -15.66 -14.14
CA ILE A 124 -3.18 -15.00 -15.37
C ILE A 124 -2.00 -14.46 -16.18
N ILE A 125 -1.10 -13.72 -15.56
CA ILE A 125 0.07 -13.15 -16.25
C ILE A 125 0.95 -14.26 -16.81
N GLU A 126 1.23 -15.32 -16.04
CA GLU A 126 2.00 -16.48 -16.49
C GLU A 126 1.33 -17.18 -17.68
N LEU A 127 0.01 -17.38 -17.65
CA LEU A 127 -0.73 -17.95 -18.77
C LEU A 127 -0.61 -17.10 -20.04
N LEU A 128 -0.70 -15.78 -19.90
CA LEU A 128 -0.65 -14.84 -21.02
C LEU A 128 0.75 -14.70 -21.60
N GLU A 129 1.80 -14.70 -20.78
CA GLU A 129 3.20 -14.64 -21.23
C GLU A 129 3.62 -15.92 -21.98
N ASN A 130 3.08 -17.08 -21.61
CA ASN A 130 3.35 -18.35 -22.32
C ASN A 130 2.67 -18.46 -23.70
N GLU A 131 1.73 -17.56 -24.00
CA GLU A 131 0.95 -17.55 -25.26
C GLU A 131 1.33 -16.39 -26.21
N GLN A 132 2.29 -15.54 -25.80
CA GLN A 132 2.90 -14.50 -26.66
C GLN A 132 3.98 -15.07 -27.57
#